data_AF-A0A3C0A9T4-F1
#
_entry.id   AF-A0A3C0A9T4-F1
#
_cell.length_a   1.000
_cell.length_b   1.000
_cell.length_c   1.000
_cell.angle_alpha   90.00
_cell.angle_beta   90.00
_cell.angle_gamma   90.00
#
_symmetry.space_group_name_H-M   'P 1'
#
loop_
_entity.id
_entity.type
_entity.pdbx_description
1 polymer ?
#
loop_
_entity_poly.entity_id
_entity_poly.type
_entity_poly.pdbx_seq_one_letter_code
_entity_poly.pdbx_strand_id
1 'polypeptide(L)'
;ASTGSLGQGLSLGIGQALGARLNKNGSNVFVVIGDGEMGEGQVWEALATAEKYKLGNLTAIIDQNGYQQTGSTHDVLDLGSFEEKISAFGWYTQTIEGNDQEAVVKALENAAKVTDRPKAIISKTKKGYGILPILEETGDVNYHGKPLSPELAEKALAFLA
;
A
#
# COMPACT_ATOMS: atom_id res chain seq x y z
N ALA A 1 -10.94 -11.98 -2.39
CA ALA A 1 -11.90 -10.87 -2.17
C ALA A 1 -12.13 -10.21 -3.51
N SER A 2 -13.37 -9.83 -3.84
CA SER A 2 -13.62 -8.98 -5.01
C SER A 2 -13.35 -7.54 -4.61
N THR A 3 -12.40 -6.89 -5.25
CA THR A 3 -11.99 -5.50 -5.01
C THR A 3 -12.22 -4.66 -6.27
N GLY A 4 -11.86 -3.37 -6.25
CA GLY A 4 -11.96 -2.46 -7.39
C GLY A 4 -12.56 -1.11 -7.01
N SER A 5 -13.57 -1.11 -6.11
CA SER A 5 -13.93 0.10 -5.38
C SER A 5 -12.87 0.38 -4.33
N LEU A 6 -12.16 1.48 -4.49
CA LEU A 6 -11.15 1.95 -3.54
C LEU A 6 -11.76 2.13 -2.14
N GLY A 7 -10.95 1.89 -1.10
CA GLY A 7 -11.29 2.05 0.31
C GLY A 7 -11.89 0.80 0.96
N GLN A 8 -12.49 -0.10 0.17
CA GLN A 8 -13.14 -1.30 0.69
C GLN A 8 -12.16 -2.42 1.06
N GLY A 9 -10.96 -2.44 0.46
CA GLY A 9 -9.99 -3.53 0.63
C GLY A 9 -9.58 -3.74 2.08
N LEU A 10 -9.28 -2.66 2.81
CA LEU A 10 -8.91 -2.74 4.22
C LEU A 10 -10.07 -3.24 5.11
N SER A 11 -11.29 -2.79 4.83
CA SER A 11 -12.49 -3.26 5.53
C SER A 11 -12.70 -4.77 5.35
N LEU A 12 -12.50 -5.29 4.14
CA LEU A 12 -12.55 -6.74 3.88
C LEU A 12 -11.44 -7.49 4.62
N GLY A 13 -10.21 -6.94 4.62
CA GLY A 13 -9.08 -7.51 5.36
C GLY A 13 -9.31 -7.57 6.87
N ILE A 14 -9.97 -6.57 7.45
CA ILE A 14 -10.40 -6.58 8.86
C ILE A 14 -11.35 -7.76 9.12
N GLY A 15 -12.35 -7.96 8.26
CA GLY A 15 -13.27 -9.10 8.36
C GLY A 15 -12.55 -10.45 8.29
N GLN A 16 -11.57 -10.58 7.39
CA GLN A 16 -10.74 -11.77 7.28
C GLN A 16 -9.87 -12.00 8.53
N ALA A 17 -9.27 -10.93 9.08
CA ALA A 17 -8.42 -11.01 10.27
C ALA A 17 -9.24 -11.41 11.52
N LEU A 18 -10.45 -10.87 11.65
CA LEU A 18 -11.42 -11.27 12.68
C LEU A 18 -11.86 -12.73 12.51
N GLY A 19 -12.20 -13.15 11.28
CA GLY A 19 -12.56 -14.53 10.98
C GLY A 19 -11.45 -15.51 11.33
N ALA A 20 -10.20 -15.20 11.00
CA ALA A 20 -9.03 -16.01 11.35
C ALA A 20 -8.87 -16.16 12.88
N ARG A 21 -9.11 -15.09 13.65
CA ARG A 21 -9.09 -15.14 15.12
C ARG A 21 -10.22 -16.00 15.68
N LEU A 22 -11.44 -15.83 15.20
CA LEU A 22 -12.60 -16.63 15.62
C LEU A 22 -12.39 -18.13 15.33
N ASN A 23 -11.80 -18.44 14.18
CA ASN A 23 -11.50 -19.81 13.76
C ASN A 23 -10.19 -20.36 14.38
N LYS A 24 -9.44 -19.55 15.14
CA LYS A 24 -8.16 -19.94 15.78
C LYS A 24 -7.15 -20.57 14.80
N ASN A 25 -7.15 -20.14 13.54
CA ASN A 25 -6.32 -20.78 12.51
C ASN A 25 -4.91 -20.18 12.35
N GLY A 26 -4.58 -19.14 13.13
CA GLY A 26 -3.26 -18.52 13.13
C GLY A 26 -2.90 -17.73 11.86
N SER A 27 -3.86 -17.45 10.97
CA SER A 27 -3.57 -16.76 9.70
C SER A 27 -3.26 -15.28 9.92
N ASN A 28 -2.25 -14.81 9.19
CA ASN A 28 -1.95 -13.39 9.00
C ASN A 28 -2.62 -12.87 7.74
N VAL A 29 -3.19 -11.66 7.82
CA VAL A 29 -3.85 -10.97 6.72
C VAL A 29 -3.02 -9.78 6.30
N PHE A 30 -2.73 -9.71 5.00
CA PHE A 30 -2.00 -8.61 4.38
C PHE A 30 -2.93 -7.88 3.43
N VAL A 31 -2.93 -6.55 3.48
CA VAL A 31 -3.72 -5.69 2.59
C VAL A 31 -2.78 -4.66 1.98
N VAL A 32 -2.76 -4.57 0.65
CA VAL A 32 -2.05 -3.50 -0.06
C VAL A 32 -3.05 -2.41 -0.43
N ILE A 33 -2.70 -1.16 -0.15
CA ILE A 33 -3.55 0.03 -0.32
C ILE A 33 -2.72 1.09 -1.03
N GLY A 34 -3.28 1.81 -2.00
CA GLY A 34 -2.59 2.94 -2.64
C GLY A 34 -2.64 4.22 -1.80
N ASP A 35 -1.66 5.10 -1.95
CA ASP A 35 -1.70 6.43 -1.33
C ASP A 35 -2.87 7.32 -1.81
N GLY A 36 -3.29 7.19 -3.08
CA GLY A 36 -4.54 7.80 -3.55
C GLY A 36 -5.79 7.20 -2.92
N GLU A 37 -5.79 5.90 -2.62
CA GLU A 37 -6.89 5.21 -1.94
C GLU A 37 -7.07 5.69 -0.49
N MET A 38 -6.01 6.20 0.16
CA MET A 38 -6.09 6.81 1.49
C MET A 38 -6.99 8.06 1.54
N GLY A 39 -7.37 8.63 0.38
CA GLY A 39 -8.37 9.70 0.30
C GLY A 39 -9.78 9.25 0.67
N GLU A 40 -10.07 7.95 0.64
CA GLU A 40 -11.38 7.41 0.95
C GLU A 40 -11.65 7.41 2.46
N GLY A 41 -12.78 8.02 2.87
CA GLY A 41 -13.24 8.06 4.27
C GLY A 41 -13.29 6.68 4.93
N GLN A 42 -13.67 5.66 4.16
CA GLN A 42 -13.77 4.28 4.61
C GLN A 42 -12.45 3.71 5.11
N VAL A 43 -11.30 4.14 4.56
CA VAL A 43 -9.99 3.68 5.04
C VAL A 43 -9.77 4.12 6.48
N TRP A 44 -10.14 5.36 6.82
CA TRP A 44 -9.99 5.91 8.17
C TRP A 44 -10.90 5.22 9.19
N GLU A 45 -12.13 4.90 8.81
CA GLU A 45 -13.04 4.08 9.63
C GLU A 45 -12.45 2.68 9.88
N ALA A 46 -11.85 2.08 8.86
CA ALA A 46 -11.19 0.79 8.95
C ALA A 46 -9.95 0.84 9.85
N LEU A 47 -9.12 1.88 9.77
CA LEU A 47 -7.97 2.08 10.65
C LEU A 47 -8.40 2.14 12.13
N ALA A 48 -9.43 2.92 12.45
CA ALA A 48 -10.01 2.98 13.79
C ALA A 48 -10.54 1.62 14.26
N THR A 49 -11.23 0.91 13.37
CA THR A 49 -11.84 -0.38 13.67
C THR A 49 -10.79 -1.45 13.97
N ALA A 50 -9.70 -1.51 13.20
CA ALA A 50 -8.66 -2.50 13.41
C ALA A 50 -7.93 -2.33 14.75
N GLU A 51 -7.73 -1.08 15.20
CA GLU A 51 -7.17 -0.83 16.53
C GLU A 51 -8.14 -1.24 17.64
N LYS A 52 -9.43 -0.91 17.50
CA LYS A 52 -10.46 -1.27 18.49
C LYS A 52 -10.45 -2.76 18.79
N TYR A 53 -10.27 -3.58 17.76
CA TYR A 53 -10.19 -5.04 17.87
C TYR A 53 -8.76 -5.57 18.08
N LYS A 54 -7.77 -4.70 18.20
CA LYS A 54 -6.35 -5.03 18.44
C LYS A 54 -5.83 -6.07 17.46
N LEU A 55 -6.08 -5.89 16.16
CA LEU A 55 -5.82 -6.88 15.11
C LEU A 55 -4.34 -7.07 14.79
N GLY A 56 -3.57 -7.66 15.71
CA GLY A 56 -2.15 -7.98 15.53
C GLY A 56 -1.83 -8.97 14.41
N ASN A 57 -2.83 -9.67 13.85
CA ASN A 57 -2.67 -10.51 12.66
C ASN A 57 -2.97 -9.76 11.35
N LEU A 58 -3.25 -8.46 11.39
CA LEU A 58 -3.46 -7.61 10.20
C LEU A 58 -2.21 -6.75 9.93
N THR A 59 -1.77 -6.73 8.68
CA THR A 59 -0.71 -5.85 8.18
C THR A 59 -1.22 -5.10 6.94
N ALA A 60 -1.31 -3.78 7.01
CA ALA A 60 -1.53 -2.92 5.84
C ALA A 60 -0.17 -2.50 5.24
N ILE A 61 -0.08 -2.50 3.92
CA ILE A 61 1.08 -2.01 3.17
C ILE A 61 0.55 -0.87 2.29
N ILE A 62 1.01 0.35 2.57
CA ILE A 62 0.62 1.54 1.83
C ILE A 62 1.65 1.74 0.73
N ASP A 63 1.25 1.57 -0.53
CA ASP A 63 2.06 1.92 -1.70
C ASP A 63 2.06 3.43 -1.88
N GLN A 64 3.06 4.09 -1.30
CA GLN A 64 3.24 5.54 -1.38
C GLN A 64 4.13 5.87 -2.58
N ASN A 65 3.51 5.85 -3.77
CA ASN A 65 4.19 6.10 -5.04
C ASN A 65 4.10 7.56 -5.52
N GLY A 66 3.28 8.39 -4.86
CA GLY A 66 3.13 9.83 -5.10
C GLY A 66 2.14 10.20 -6.20
N TYR A 67 1.41 9.26 -6.80
CA TYR A 67 0.58 9.51 -7.97
C TYR A 67 -0.77 8.78 -7.95
N GLN A 68 -1.84 9.55 -8.21
CA GLN A 68 -3.19 9.04 -8.44
C GLN A 68 -3.47 8.87 -9.94
N GLN A 69 -4.76 8.80 -10.31
CA GLN A 69 -5.18 8.68 -11.70
C GLN A 69 -4.97 9.98 -12.49
N THR A 70 -5.30 11.13 -11.89
CA THR A 70 -5.33 12.44 -12.55
C THR A 70 -4.07 13.28 -12.33
N GLY A 71 -3.20 12.92 -11.39
CA GLY A 71 -2.01 13.71 -11.07
C GLY A 71 -1.26 13.20 -9.84
N SER A 72 -0.33 14.02 -9.35
CA SER A 72 0.40 13.74 -8.11
C SER A 72 -0.57 13.74 -6.92
N THR A 73 -0.28 12.94 -5.89
CA THR A 73 -1.07 12.96 -4.65
C THR A 73 -1.00 14.33 -3.97
N HIS A 74 0.16 15.00 -4.03
CA HIS A 74 0.35 16.34 -3.51
C HIS A 74 -0.62 17.37 -4.11
N ASP A 75 -0.83 17.34 -5.43
CA ASP A 75 -1.68 18.34 -6.11
C ASP A 75 -3.17 17.99 -6.05
N VAL A 76 -3.50 16.69 -6.03
CA VAL A 76 -4.90 16.22 -6.00
C VAL A 76 -5.47 16.28 -4.59
N LEU A 77 -4.79 15.66 -3.62
CA LEU A 77 -5.18 15.64 -2.21
C LEU A 77 -3.97 15.27 -1.34
N ASP A 78 -3.27 16.28 -0.83
CA ASP A 78 -2.14 16.06 0.08
C ASP A 78 -2.63 15.66 1.47
N LEU A 79 -2.37 14.41 1.83
CA LEU A 79 -2.67 13.85 3.15
C LEU A 79 -1.47 13.89 4.10
N GLY A 80 -0.34 14.47 3.69
CA GLY A 80 0.88 14.60 4.50
C GLY A 80 1.43 13.25 4.99
N SER A 81 1.90 13.19 6.24
CA SER A 81 2.49 11.97 6.80
C SER A 81 1.44 10.89 7.11
N PHE A 82 1.47 9.79 6.34
CA PHE A 82 0.67 8.60 6.66
C PHE A 82 1.16 7.90 7.92
N GLU A 83 2.46 7.90 8.19
CA GLU A 83 3.03 7.32 9.41
C GLU A 83 2.46 7.98 10.67
N GLU A 84 2.45 9.31 10.73
CA GLU A 84 1.88 10.07 11.86
C GLU A 84 0.37 9.84 12.01
N LYS A 85 -0.37 9.88 10.89
CA LYS A 85 -1.83 9.71 10.93
C LYS A 85 -2.23 8.31 11.35
N ILE A 86 -1.60 7.27 10.79
CA ILE A 86 -1.92 5.88 11.11
C ILE A 86 -1.47 5.54 12.54
N SER A 87 -0.29 6.01 12.98
CA SER A 87 0.17 5.80 14.36
C SER A 87 -0.74 6.49 15.39
N ALA A 88 -1.36 7.62 15.05
CA ALA A 88 -2.36 8.27 15.91
C ALA A 88 -3.62 7.41 16.17
N PHE A 89 -3.94 6.47 15.28
CA PHE A 89 -4.98 5.45 15.52
C PHE A 89 -4.51 4.30 16.42
N GLY A 90 -3.25 4.26 16.86
CA GLY A 90 -2.71 3.21 17.73
C GLY A 90 -2.07 2.01 17.00
N TRP A 91 -1.79 2.15 15.70
CA TRP A 91 -1.11 1.15 14.89
C TRP A 91 0.41 1.16 15.15
N TYR A 92 1.05 0.02 14.94
CA TYR A 92 2.50 0.00 14.72
C TYR A 92 2.78 0.46 13.29
N THR A 93 3.65 1.45 13.12
CA THR A 93 3.99 2.02 11.82
C THR A 93 5.48 1.89 11.56
N GLN A 94 5.85 1.71 10.30
CA GLN A 94 7.22 1.89 9.84
C GLN A 94 7.21 2.39 8.39
N THR A 95 8.08 3.35 8.09
CA THR A 95 8.31 3.84 6.73
C THR A 95 9.57 3.20 6.14
N ILE A 96 9.50 2.74 4.89
CA ILE A 96 10.62 2.09 4.19
C ILE A 96 10.79 2.59 2.76
N GLU A 97 11.98 2.35 2.21
CA GLU A 97 12.23 2.37 0.77
C GLU A 97 11.66 1.09 0.14
N GLY A 98 10.46 1.18 -0.43
CA GLY A 98 9.69 0.04 -0.95
C GLY A 98 10.25 -0.59 -2.22
N ASN A 99 11.19 0.07 -2.88
CA ASN A 99 11.91 -0.47 -4.04
C ASN A 99 13.21 -1.20 -3.66
N ASP A 100 13.56 -1.25 -2.37
CA ASP A 100 14.67 -2.04 -1.82
C ASP A 100 14.12 -3.31 -1.15
N GLN A 101 14.46 -4.48 -1.71
CA GLN A 101 13.97 -5.77 -1.21
C GLN A 101 14.48 -6.10 0.19
N GLU A 102 15.70 -5.69 0.55
CA GLU A 102 16.22 -5.93 1.91
C GLU A 102 15.43 -5.11 2.93
N ALA A 103 15.09 -3.86 2.59
CA ALA A 103 14.24 -3.01 3.43
C ALA A 103 12.83 -3.61 3.61
N VAL A 104 12.24 -4.14 2.53
CA VAL A 104 10.92 -4.79 2.57
C VAL A 104 10.94 -6.04 3.47
N VAL A 105 11.92 -6.93 3.29
CA VAL A 105 12.04 -8.16 4.10
C VAL A 105 12.20 -7.80 5.58
N LYS A 106 13.12 -6.89 5.90
CA LYS A 106 13.35 -6.43 7.28
C LYS A 106 12.11 -5.82 7.92
N ALA A 107 11.33 -5.07 7.14
CA ALA A 107 10.08 -4.49 7.63
C ALA A 107 9.03 -5.56 7.95
N LEU A 108 8.87 -6.57 7.09
CA LEU A 108 7.97 -7.68 7.33
C LEU A 108 8.39 -8.49 8.57
N GLU A 109 9.68 -8.74 8.76
CA GLU A 109 10.23 -9.39 9.96
C GLU A 109 9.96 -8.58 11.24
N ASN A 110 10.10 -7.26 11.19
CA ASN A 110 9.79 -6.40 12.33
C ASN A 110 8.29 -6.39 12.63
N ALA A 111 7.45 -6.28 11.61
CA ALA A 111 5.99 -6.31 11.76
C ALA A 111 5.50 -7.66 12.32
N ALA A 112 6.15 -8.77 11.98
CA ALA A 112 5.82 -10.10 12.51
C ALA A 112 6.03 -10.23 14.03
N LYS A 113 6.91 -9.41 14.61
CA LYS A 113 7.15 -9.37 16.08
C LYS A 113 6.05 -8.62 16.83
N VAL A 114 5.23 -7.84 16.13
CA VAL A 114 4.14 -7.05 16.72
C VAL A 114 2.84 -7.85 16.63
N THR A 115 2.31 -8.24 17.79
CA THR A 115 1.15 -9.15 17.88
C THR A 115 -0.03 -8.54 18.65
N ASP A 116 0.18 -7.39 19.30
CA ASP A 116 -0.78 -6.73 20.20
C ASP A 116 -1.63 -5.65 19.50
N ARG A 117 -1.26 -5.23 18.29
CA ARG A 117 -1.92 -4.15 17.53
C ARG A 117 -1.72 -4.33 16.01
N PRO A 118 -2.61 -3.78 15.18
CA PRO A 118 -2.43 -3.81 13.72
C PRO A 118 -1.16 -3.06 13.28
N LYS A 119 -0.62 -3.45 12.12
CA LYS A 119 0.65 -2.94 11.58
C LYS A 119 0.45 -2.26 10.24
N ALA A 120 1.11 -1.13 10.02
CA ALA A 120 1.14 -0.44 8.74
C ALA A 120 2.59 -0.24 8.30
N ILE A 121 2.87 -0.63 7.06
CA ILE A 121 4.16 -0.39 6.39
C ILE A 121 3.92 0.67 5.33
N ILE A 122 4.49 1.85 5.54
CA ILE A 122 4.46 2.94 4.57
C ILE A 122 5.61 2.69 3.59
N SER A 123 5.28 2.14 2.43
CA SER A 123 6.24 1.71 1.41
C SER A 123 6.41 2.81 0.39
N LYS A 124 7.49 3.59 0.49
CA LYS A 124 7.82 4.62 -0.50
C LYS A 124 8.31 3.96 -1.77
N THR A 125 7.59 4.12 -2.86
CA THR A 125 7.91 3.48 -4.14
C THR A 125 7.95 4.51 -5.26
N LYS A 126 8.45 4.09 -6.42
CA LYS A 126 8.35 4.85 -7.67
C LYS A 126 7.32 4.17 -8.58
N LYS A 127 6.31 4.92 -9.03
CA LYS A 127 5.34 4.41 -10.01
C LYS A 127 6.07 4.08 -11.31
N GLY A 128 5.89 2.85 -11.81
CA GLY A 128 6.64 2.36 -12.98
C GLY A 128 8.09 1.93 -12.66
N TYR A 129 8.44 1.68 -11.39
CA TYR A 129 9.77 1.18 -11.02
C TYR A 129 10.22 -0.01 -11.90
N GLY A 130 11.48 0.00 -12.29
CA GLY A 130 12.07 -0.96 -13.24
C GLY A 130 12.02 -0.49 -14.70
N ILE A 131 11.01 0.29 -15.09
CA ILE A 131 10.89 0.84 -16.46
C ILE A 131 10.76 2.36 -16.47
N LEU A 132 10.81 3.02 -15.31
CA LEU A 132 10.64 4.47 -15.18
C LEU A 132 11.53 5.26 -16.14
N PRO A 133 12.83 4.93 -16.37
CA PRO A 133 13.65 5.63 -17.36
C PRO A 133 13.05 5.59 -18.78
N ILE A 134 12.42 4.47 -19.16
CA ILE A 134 11.75 4.31 -20.45
C ILE A 134 10.47 5.14 -20.52
N LEU A 135 9.74 5.27 -19.41
CA LEU A 135 8.56 6.12 -19.34
C LEU A 135 8.94 7.62 -19.37
N GLU A 136 10.04 8.00 -18.74
CA GLU A 136 10.54 9.39 -18.75
C GLU A 136 10.88 9.88 -20.17
N GLU A 137 11.37 9.01 -21.05
CA GLU A 137 11.60 9.32 -22.48
C GLU A 137 10.33 9.79 -23.21
N THR A 138 9.16 9.39 -22.73
CA THR A 138 7.87 9.74 -23.37
C THR A 138 7.38 11.15 -23.00
N GLY A 139 7.96 11.75 -21.95
CA GLY A 139 7.50 13.02 -21.39
C GLY A 139 6.22 12.95 -20.54
N ASP A 140 5.58 11.79 -20.42
CA ASP A 140 4.41 11.55 -19.56
C ASP A 140 4.61 10.27 -18.74
N VAL A 141 4.93 10.38 -17.45
CA VAL A 141 5.09 9.20 -16.57
C VAL A 141 3.76 8.66 -16.03
N ASN A 142 2.61 9.29 -16.33
CA ASN A 142 1.30 8.87 -15.82
C ASN A 142 0.69 7.73 -16.65
N TYR A 143 1.23 6.52 -16.44
CA TYR A 143 0.77 5.26 -17.04
C TYR A 143 -0.17 4.46 -16.12
N HIS A 144 -0.98 5.12 -15.28
CA HIS A 144 -1.82 4.43 -14.29
C HIS A 144 -2.82 3.42 -14.87
N GLY A 145 -3.47 3.79 -15.98
CA GLY A 145 -4.45 2.94 -16.67
C GLY A 145 -4.28 2.95 -18.19
N LYS A 146 -3.09 3.35 -18.67
CA LYS A 146 -2.76 3.44 -20.09
C LYS A 146 -1.89 2.25 -20.47
N PRO A 147 -2.22 1.48 -21.52
CA PRO A 147 -1.31 0.47 -22.03
C PRO A 147 -0.06 1.10 -22.63
N LEU A 148 1.08 0.42 -22.54
CA LEU A 148 2.26 0.76 -23.34
C LEU A 148 1.98 0.47 -24.82
N SER A 149 2.51 1.29 -25.73
CA SER A 149 2.52 0.93 -27.15
C SER A 149 3.41 -0.30 -27.37
N PRO A 150 3.20 -1.08 -28.45
CA PRO A 150 4.06 -2.24 -28.74
C PRO A 150 5.56 -1.89 -28.76
N GLU A 151 5.91 -0.76 -29.38
CA GLU A 151 7.29 -0.26 -29.47
C GLU A 151 7.87 0.10 -28.09
N LEU A 152 7.08 0.75 -27.23
CA LEU A 152 7.51 1.10 -25.88
C LEU A 152 7.64 -0.13 -24.99
N ALA A 153 6.77 -1.12 -25.19
CA ALA A 153 6.84 -2.40 -24.50
C ALA A 153 8.10 -3.19 -24.89
N GLU A 154 8.48 -3.23 -26.18
CA GLU A 154 9.74 -3.85 -26.63
C GLU A 154 10.96 -3.19 -25.99
N LYS A 155 10.99 -1.85 -25.95
CA LYS A 155 12.04 -1.11 -25.26
C LYS A 155 12.10 -1.42 -23.76
N ALA A 156 10.95 -1.43 -23.09
CA ALA A 156 10.87 -1.72 -21.66
C ALA A 156 11.36 -3.14 -21.34
N LEU A 157 11.00 -4.13 -22.17
CA LEU A 157 11.48 -5.51 -22.01
C LEU A 157 12.99 -5.61 -22.22
N ALA A 158 13.54 -4.92 -23.22
CA ALA A 158 14.99 -4.87 -23.45
C ALA A 158 15.75 -4.20 -22.31
N PHE A 159 15.14 -3.22 -21.62
CA PHE A 159 15.74 -2.54 -20.47
C PHE A 159 15.73 -3.39 -19.19
N LEU A 160 14.77 -4.31 -19.05
CA LEU A 160 14.65 -5.19 -17.89
C LEU A 160 15.51 -6.47 -17.96
N ALA A 161 16.08 -6.77 -19.13
CA ALA A 161 16.90 -7.96 -19.40
C ALA A 161 18.35 -7.79 -18.93
#